data_AF-A0A067FIG7-F1
#
_entry.id   AF-A0A067FIG7-F1
#
_cell.length_a   1.000
_cell.length_b   1.000
_cell.length_c   1.000
_cell.angle_alpha   90.00
_cell.angle_beta   90.00
_cell.angle_gamma   90.00
#
_symmetry.space_group_name_H-M   'P 1'
#
loop_
_entity.id
_entity.type
_entity.pdbx_description
1 polymer ?
#
loop_
_entity_poly.entity_id
_entity_poly.type
_entity_poly.pdbx_seq_one_letter_code
_entity_poly.pdbx_strand_id
1 'polypeptide(L)'
;MLLPYQFNCSLNETMANNYYFTWNSSITPTTAAILPYLESCGESVVIPVWQSTARALLTSPNSITLSEALNFGFGLKWNANNSLCDQCERSQGVCGHDDGTMQFICYCPDRPYPFTSPPNQSPT
;
A
#
# COMPACT_ATOMS: atom_id res chain seq x y z
N MET A 1 27.79 7.44 -11.99
CA MET A 1 27.28 6.10 -12.36
C MET A 1 26.18 5.75 -11.39
N LEU A 2 25.02 5.27 -11.89
CA LEU A 2 23.83 4.92 -11.10
C LEU A 2 23.78 3.43 -10.71
N LEU A 3 24.79 2.63 -11.04
CA LEU A 3 25.03 1.36 -10.37
C LEU A 3 25.32 1.68 -8.90
N PRO A 4 24.53 1.20 -7.94
CA PRO A 4 23.79 -0.08 -7.93
C PRO A 4 22.23 -0.03 -8.03
N TYR A 5 21.65 1.11 -8.39
CA TYR A 5 20.20 1.37 -8.37
C TYR A 5 19.45 1.03 -9.67
N GLN A 6 20.17 0.57 -10.70
CA GLN A 6 19.58 0.15 -11.96
C GLN A 6 19.06 -1.30 -11.86
N PHE A 7 17.89 -1.56 -12.45
CA PHE A 7 17.36 -2.92 -12.61
C PHE A 7 16.80 -3.13 -14.01
N ASN A 8 16.60 -4.39 -14.38
CA ASN A 8 16.03 -4.74 -15.67
C ASN A 8 14.57 -5.21 -15.48
N CYS A 9 13.65 -4.47 -16.07
CA CYS A 9 12.25 -4.84 -16.21
C CYS A 9 11.82 -4.40 -17.62
N SER A 10 11.47 -5.36 -18.47
CA SER A 10 11.05 -5.09 -19.84
C SER A 10 9.57 -5.42 -19.97
N LEU A 11 8.72 -4.38 -19.98
CA LEU A 11 7.33 -4.52 -20.39
C LEU A 11 7.30 -4.29 -21.91
N ASN A 12 6.96 -5.33 -22.69
CA ASN A 12 6.75 -5.22 -24.15
C ASN A 12 7.98 -4.79 -24.98
N GLU A 13 9.15 -5.37 -24.71
CA GLU A 13 10.37 -5.26 -25.56
C GLU A 13 10.92 -3.84 -25.81
N THR A 14 10.42 -2.82 -25.12
CA THR A 14 11.03 -1.49 -25.14
C THR A 14 12.23 -1.45 -24.20
N MET A 15 13.35 -0.91 -24.68
CA MET A 15 14.55 -0.70 -23.86
C MET A 15 14.28 0.41 -22.83
N ALA A 16 13.65 0.05 -21.72
CA ALA A 16 13.45 0.95 -20.59
C ALA A 16 14.65 0.87 -19.64
N ASN A 17 15.28 2.00 -19.35
CA ASN A 17 16.21 2.10 -18.23
C ASN A 17 15.39 2.21 -16.95
N ASN A 18 15.44 1.19 -16.10
CA ASN A 18 14.68 1.18 -14.84
C ASN A 18 15.59 1.44 -13.65
N TYR A 19 15.14 2.29 -12.74
CA TYR A 19 15.87 2.67 -11.53
C TYR A 19 14.95 2.67 -10.32
N TYR A 20 15.51 2.37 -9.14
CA TYR A 20 14.78 2.47 -7.88
C TYR A 20 15.56 3.32 -6.88
N PHE A 21 14.83 4.01 -6.02
CA PHE A 21 15.42 4.80 -4.94
C PHE A 21 14.61 4.55 -3.68
N THR A 22 15.30 4.46 -2.54
CA THR A 22 14.65 4.39 -1.24
C THR A 22 14.63 5.77 -0.61
N TRP A 23 13.47 6.14 -0.09
CA TRP A 23 13.30 7.37 0.68
C TRP A 23 12.87 7.01 2.10
N ASN A 24 13.62 7.53 3.07
CA ASN A 24 13.18 7.58 4.47
C ASN A 24 13.33 9.05 4.92
N SER A 25 12.34 9.57 5.65
CA SER A 25 12.29 10.97 6.10
C SER A 25 13.43 11.37 7.07
N SER A 26 14.13 10.39 7.64
CA SER A 26 15.32 10.50 8.48
C SER A 26 16.65 10.33 7.73
N ILE A 27 16.64 10.08 6.43
CA ILE A 27 17.85 10.00 5.59
C ILE A 27 17.92 11.29 4.77
N THR A 28 18.79 12.19 5.21
CA THR A 28 19.17 13.42 4.51
C THR A 28 19.74 13.13 3.12
N PRO A 29 19.63 14.09 2.19
CA PRO A 29 19.35 13.79 0.82
C PRO A 29 20.61 13.45 0.02
N THR A 30 20.69 12.20 -0.45
CA THR A 30 21.25 11.94 -1.78
C THR A 30 20.42 12.57 -2.90
N THR A 31 19.28 13.21 -2.57
CA THR A 31 18.26 13.72 -3.51
C THR A 31 18.79 14.75 -4.51
N ALA A 32 19.76 15.61 -4.16
CA ALA A 32 20.26 16.59 -5.13
C ALA A 32 20.89 15.94 -6.38
N ALA A 33 21.47 14.74 -6.24
CA ALA A 33 22.09 14.04 -7.35
C ALA A 33 21.11 13.18 -8.18
N ILE A 34 19.96 12.80 -7.62
CA ILE A 34 18.99 11.88 -8.23
C ILE A 34 17.69 12.56 -8.67
N LEU A 35 17.39 13.77 -8.17
CA LEU A 35 16.22 14.56 -8.60
C LEU A 35 16.15 14.80 -10.11
N PRO A 36 17.24 15.17 -10.81
CA PRO A 36 17.22 15.34 -12.26
C PRO A 36 16.88 14.04 -13.01
N TYR A 37 17.21 12.88 -12.41
CA TYR A 37 16.90 11.57 -13.00
C TYR A 37 15.45 11.17 -12.76
N LEU A 38 14.88 11.50 -11.60
CA LEU A 38 13.45 11.31 -11.32
C LEU A 38 12.56 12.16 -12.24
N GLU A 39 12.97 13.41 -12.51
CA GLU A 39 12.29 14.27 -13.50
C GLU A 39 12.39 13.74 -14.93
N SER A 40 13.40 12.93 -15.23
CA SER A 40 13.59 12.29 -16.54
C SER A 40 12.88 10.95 -16.71
N CYS A 41 12.31 10.38 -15.63
CA CYS A 41 11.57 9.14 -15.72
C CYS A 41 10.23 9.39 -16.41
N GLY A 42 10.02 8.73 -17.55
CA GLY A 42 8.75 8.81 -18.28
C GLY A 42 7.55 8.32 -17.46
N GLU A 43 7.78 7.34 -16.59
CA GLU A 43 6.78 6.80 -15.66
C GLU A 43 7.42 6.58 -14.29
N SER A 44 6.68 6.88 -13.21
CA SER A 44 7.14 6.66 -11.84
C SER A 44 6.02 6.20 -10.93
N VAL A 45 6.37 5.31 -10.00
CA VAL A 45 5.46 4.81 -8.96
C VAL A 45 6.14 4.88 -7.61
N VAL A 46 5.37 5.19 -6.57
CA VAL A 46 5.85 5.19 -5.18
C VAL A 46 5.23 3.99 -4.48
N ILE A 47 6.08 3.08 -4.02
CA ILE A 47 5.67 1.85 -3.34
C ILE A 47 6.10 1.95 -1.87
N PRO A 48 5.16 1.97 -0.91
CA PRO A 48 5.53 1.91 0.49
C PRO A 48 6.16 0.53 0.79
N VAL A 49 7.15 0.51 1.69
CA VAL A 49 7.80 -0.72 2.15
C VAL A 49 8.02 -0.64 3.66
N TRP A 50 8.22 -1.77 4.30
CA TRP A 50 8.60 -1.80 5.72
C TRP A 50 9.96 -1.15 5.96
N GLN A 51 10.15 -0.56 7.14
CA GLN A 51 11.40 0.13 7.48
C GLN A 51 12.62 -0.79 7.43
N SER A 52 12.46 -2.06 7.83
CA SER A 52 13.50 -3.10 7.70
C SER A 52 13.88 -3.33 6.25
N THR A 53 12.89 -3.43 5.36
CA THR A 53 13.07 -3.59 3.92
C THR A 53 13.79 -2.38 3.30
N ALA A 54 13.38 -1.16 3.66
CA ALA A 54 14.06 0.06 3.22
C ALA A 54 15.54 0.08 3.64
N ARG A 55 15.85 -0.35 4.87
CA ARG A 55 17.23 -0.47 5.38
C ARG A 55 18.05 -1.52 4.62
N ALA A 56 17.45 -2.64 4.27
CA ALA A 56 18.11 -3.69 3.48
C ALA A 56 18.53 -3.15 2.10
N LEU A 57 17.63 -2.45 1.41
CA LEU A 57 17.89 -1.82 0.11
C LEU A 57 18.97 -0.73 0.16
N LEU A 58 19.10 -0.01 1.28
CA LEU A 58 20.15 0.97 1.48
C LEU A 58 21.52 0.33 1.72
N THR A 59 21.54 -0.77 2.47
CA THR A 59 22.79 -1.45 2.87
C THR A 59 23.34 -2.32 1.74
N SER A 60 22.45 -2.96 0.98
CA SER A 60 22.79 -3.85 -0.13
C SER A 60 21.94 -3.51 -1.36
N PRO A 61 22.20 -2.38 -2.02
CA PRO A 61 21.49 -2.03 -3.23
C PRO A 61 21.89 -2.99 -4.35
N ASN A 62 20.94 -3.77 -4.86
CA ASN A 62 21.08 -4.63 -6.04
C ASN A 62 19.68 -5.14 -6.46
N SER A 63 19.58 -5.79 -7.63
CA SER A 63 18.32 -6.29 -8.16
C SER A 63 17.70 -7.45 -7.36
N ILE A 64 18.51 -8.25 -6.66
CA ILE A 64 18.03 -9.36 -5.82
C ILE A 64 17.30 -8.79 -4.60
N THR A 65 17.95 -7.88 -3.87
CA THR A 65 17.36 -7.23 -2.69
C THR A 65 16.14 -6.39 -3.06
N LEU A 66 16.11 -5.77 -4.25
CA LEU A 66 14.90 -5.13 -4.79
C LEU A 66 13.76 -6.13 -4.98
N SER A 67 14.02 -7.27 -5.61
CA SER A 67 13.01 -8.31 -5.84
C SER A 67 12.47 -8.87 -4.52
N GLU A 68 13.34 -9.14 -3.55
CA GLU A 68 12.94 -9.57 -2.20
C GLU A 68 12.07 -8.52 -1.50
N ALA A 69 12.44 -7.24 -1.60
CA ALA A 69 11.68 -6.13 -1.04
C ALA A 69 10.26 -6.02 -1.61
N LEU A 70 10.14 -6.13 -2.94
CA LEU A 70 8.85 -6.08 -3.62
C LEU A 70 7.98 -7.30 -3.29
N ASN A 71 8.58 -8.50 -3.21
CA ASN A 71 7.87 -9.73 -2.84
C ASN A 71 7.42 -9.74 -1.38
N PHE A 72 8.18 -9.10 -0.47
CA PHE A 72 7.78 -8.97 0.93
C PHE A 72 6.54 -8.08 1.09
N GLY A 73 6.38 -7.09 0.20
CA GLY A 73 5.23 -6.20 0.19
C GLY A 73 5.21 -5.22 1.37
N PHE A 74 4.01 -4.70 1.65
CA PHE A 74 3.78 -3.70 2.68
C PHE A 74 2.41 -3.88 3.32
N GLY A 75 2.29 -3.45 4.57
CA GLY A 75 1.00 -3.44 5.27
C GLY A 75 0.11 -2.32 4.75
N LEU A 76 -1.14 -2.66 4.43
CA LEU A 76 -2.20 -1.68 4.23
C LEU A 76 -2.98 -1.52 5.53
N LYS A 77 -3.22 -0.27 5.93
CA LYS A 77 -4.17 0.03 6.99
C LYS A 77 -5.46 0.53 6.35
N TRP A 78 -6.50 -0.28 6.42
CA TRP A 78 -7.84 0.15 6.03
C TRP A 78 -8.41 1.06 7.10
N ASN A 79 -8.93 2.23 6.71
CA ASN A 79 -9.59 3.15 7.63
C ASN A 79 -11.10 3.16 7.36
N ALA A 80 -11.78 2.07 7.73
CA ALA A 80 -13.24 1.92 7.59
C ALA A 80 -14.00 2.58 8.76
N ASN A 81 -13.62 3.79 9.16
CA ASN A 81 -14.21 4.45 10.32
C ASN A 81 -14.28 3.50 11.54
N ASN A 82 -13.13 3.23 12.17
CA ASN A 82 -12.98 2.16 13.17
C ASN A 82 -14.09 2.14 14.24
N SER A 83 -14.58 3.29 14.67
CA SER A 83 -15.67 3.36 15.65
C SER A 83 -16.99 2.76 15.13
N LEU A 84 -17.29 2.90 13.84
CA LEU A 84 -18.44 2.26 13.19
C LEU A 84 -18.18 0.77 12.96
N CYS A 85 -16.96 0.39 12.54
CA CYS A 85 -16.61 -1.02 12.39
C CYS A 85 -16.75 -1.77 13.73
N ASP A 86 -16.24 -1.21 14.83
CA ASP A 86 -16.38 -1.77 16.18
C ASP A 86 -17.87 -1.94 16.59
N GLN A 87 -18.74 -0.99 16.23
CA GLN A 87 -20.17 -1.08 16.50
C GLN A 87 -20.83 -2.19 15.67
N CYS A 88 -20.49 -2.27 14.38
CA CYS A 88 -20.96 -3.31 13.48
C CYS A 88 -20.57 -4.72 13.97
N GLU A 89 -19.30 -4.91 14.33
CA GLU A 89 -18.78 -6.19 14.82
C GLU A 89 -19.44 -6.62 16.14
N ARG A 90 -19.66 -5.67 17.08
CA ARG A 90 -20.40 -5.95 18.33
C ARG A 90 -21.83 -6.42 18.07
N SER A 91 -22.45 -5.96 16.98
CA SER A 91 -23.77 -6.40 16.54
C SER A 91 -23.73 -7.64 15.64
N GLN A 92 -22.62 -8.38 15.63
CA GLN A 92 -22.42 -9.58 14.82
C GLN A 92 -22.49 -9.35 13.30
N GLY A 93 -22.27 -8.11 12.85
CA GLY A 93 -22.10 -7.77 11.44
C GLY A 93 -20.63 -7.72 11.02
N VAL A 94 -20.39 -7.58 9.72
CA VAL A 94 -19.06 -7.39 9.12
C VAL A 94 -18.97 -6.00 8.52
N CYS A 95 -17.96 -5.23 8.91
CA CYS A 95 -17.81 -3.88 8.41
C CYS A 95 -17.31 -3.85 6.96
N GLY A 96 -17.76 -2.86 6.19
CA GLY A 96 -17.45 -2.79 4.77
C GLY A 96 -17.65 -1.41 4.16
N HIS A 97 -17.44 -1.37 2.85
CA HIS A 97 -17.60 -0.20 2.01
C HIS A 97 -18.60 -0.54 0.91
N ASP A 98 -19.61 0.31 0.74
CA ASP A 98 -20.57 0.18 -0.34
C ASP A 98 -20.04 0.94 -1.57
N ASP A 99 -19.66 0.20 -2.63
CA ASP A 99 -19.09 0.80 -3.85
C ASP A 99 -20.08 1.70 -4.61
N GLY A 100 -21.39 1.51 -4.43
CA GLY A 100 -22.42 2.30 -5.10
C GLY A 100 -22.62 3.68 -4.46
N THR A 101 -22.56 3.74 -3.14
CA THR A 101 -22.72 4.98 -2.36
C THR A 101 -21.38 5.60 -1.95
N MET A 102 -20.29 4.84 -2.06
CA MET A 102 -18.96 5.14 -1.53
C MET A 102 -18.95 5.42 -0.02
N GLN A 103 -19.87 4.81 0.74
CA GLN A 103 -20.04 5.02 2.19
C GLN A 103 -19.70 3.76 3.00
N PHE A 104 -19.52 3.95 4.31
CA PHE A 104 -19.42 2.83 5.25
C PHE A 104 -20.75 2.06 5.28
N ILE A 105 -20.66 0.74 5.35
CA ILE A 105 -21.83 -0.12 5.51
C ILE A 105 -21.50 -1.30 6.45
N CYS A 106 -22.48 -1.73 7.22
CA CYS A 106 -22.41 -2.92 8.06
C CYS A 106 -23.18 -4.06 7.38
N TYR A 107 -22.47 -5.11 6.98
CA TYR A 107 -23.08 -6.30 6.38
C TYR A 107 -23.56 -7.25 7.48
N CYS A 108 -24.87 -7.27 7.70
CA CYS A 108 -25.52 -8.13 8.69
C CYS A 108 -26.09 -9.39 8.02
N PRO A 109 -26.40 -10.47 8.78
CA PRO A 109 -26.88 -11.73 8.22
C PRO A 109 -28.16 -11.63 7.38
N ASP A 110 -29.04 -10.67 7.69
CA ASP A 110 -30.30 -10.44 6.99
C ASP A 110 -30.11 -9.50 5.80
N ARG A 111 -29.54 -8.31 6.02
CA ARG A 111 -29.24 -7.32 4.97
C ARG A 111 -28.18 -6.31 5.43
N PRO A 112 -27.62 -5.50 4.53
CA PRO A 112 -26.75 -4.40 4.91
C PRO A 112 -27.51 -3.29 5.65
N TYR A 113 -26.88 -2.71 6.68
CA TYR A 113 -27.36 -1.54 7.43
C TYR A 113 -26.27 -0.47 7.47
N PRO A 114 -26.62 0.82 7.67
CA PRO A 114 -25.61 1.89 7.66
C PRO A 114 -24.50 1.71 8.69
N PHE A 115 -24.77 1.24 9.91
CA PHE A 115 -23.79 1.26 11.01
C PHE A 115 -23.70 -0.03 11.82
N THR A 116 -24.82 -0.69 12.11
CA THR A 116 -24.91 -1.81 13.05
C THR A 116 -26.13 -2.67 12.73
N SER A 117 -26.07 -3.96 13.04
CA SER A 117 -27.21 -4.88 12.93
C SER A 117 -28.28 -4.50 13.94
N PRO A 118 -29.58 -4.61 13.59
CA PRO A 118 -30.63 -4.51 14.59
C PRO A 118 -30.51 -5.66 15.61
N PRO A 119 -30.91 -5.45 16.88
CA PRO A 119 -31.01 -6.55 17.82
C PRO A 119 -31.97 -7.60 17.27
N ASN A 120 -31.61 -8.89 17.38
CA ASN A 120 -32.50 -10.00 17.04
C ASN A 120 -33.85 -9.76 17.71
N GLN A 121 -34.88 -9.46 16.92
CA GLN A 121 -36.25 -9.59 17.39
C GLN A 121 -36.49 -11.09 17.47
N SER A 122 -36.27 -11.66 18.65
CA SER A 122 -36.82 -12.99 18.95
C SER A 122 -38.31 -12.92 18.61
N PRO A 123 -38.84 -13.79 17.73
CA PRO A 123 -40.27 -13.86 17.55
C PRO A 123 -40.87 -14.25 18.89
N THR A 124 -41.58 -13.32 19.52
CA THR A 124 -42.50 -13.59 20.64
C THR A 124 -43.54 -14.62 20.25
#